data_AF-A0A1L9SUW7-F1
#
_entry.id   AF-A0A1L9SUW7-F1
#
_cell.length_a   1.000
_cell.length_b   1.000
_cell.length_c   1.000
_cell.angle_alpha   90.00
_cell.angle_beta   90.00
_cell.angle_gamma   90.00
#
_symmetry.space_group_name_H-M   'P 1'
#
loop_
_entity.id
_entity.type
_entity.pdbx_description
1 polymer ?
#
loop_
_entity_poly.entity_id
_entity_poly.type
_entity_poly.pdbx_seq_one_letter_code
_entity_poly.pdbx_strand_id
1 'polypeptide(L)'
;MGPPKGSSHVATIFVHAGAGYHSFQNERIHLEACENAARVAMALLRNGGTAVDAVEIAIMLLEDTEITNAGYGSNLTLQGAVECDATLVDHMGRSGAAGAVTLVKNPISLARVILETSSKPLSLQRVPPNFLVGPGATDFAYDNGLVVLPPDALISPPSKERWTRWQQEIASIDLQEKQPEDYRSWFLRRPVTLNPSLLLASPNSMQHSSPIDQPVSGDMQSSTPIQEKSQTSVSEVKYSDGVEEFLRHANSRSSRTAHRLNPDASNDANADNITDTVGAIAIDCYGNIAAGSSSGGIGMKHRGRVGPAALVGIGTTVIPVDPNDPDGTSVAVVTSGTGEHIATTLAASTCASRIYHPTKRTSSGAQEEAMEEEVIFDMIATDFMGHPGVRSSPCPAAIGLMAVKKTNDGVFLYFGHNTDSFALASMSSEDSQPACVMSRSNGSGTIAQGGRAYRLKR
;
A
#
# COMPACT_ATOMS: atom_id res chain seq x y z
N MET A 1 2.26 29.05 -14.24
CA MET A 1 1.77 30.17 -15.09
C MET A 1 0.43 30.63 -14.53
N GLY A 2 -0.11 31.79 -14.94
CA GLY A 2 -1.51 32.12 -14.61
C GLY A 2 -2.48 31.17 -15.31
N PRO A 3 -3.68 30.90 -14.77
CA PRO A 3 -4.66 30.01 -15.41
C PRO A 3 -5.13 30.60 -16.75
N PRO A 4 -5.43 29.77 -17.75
CA PRO A 4 -5.92 30.23 -19.05
C PRO A 4 -7.25 30.97 -18.90
N LYS A 5 -7.39 32.11 -19.58
CA LYS A 5 -8.62 32.92 -19.56
C LYS A 5 -9.76 32.21 -20.30
N GLY A 6 -10.56 31.45 -19.57
CA GLY A 6 -11.79 30.84 -20.10
C GLY A 6 -12.35 29.71 -19.23
N SER A 7 -11.49 28.98 -18.51
CA SER A 7 -11.87 27.77 -17.76
C SER A 7 -11.30 27.79 -16.34
N SER A 8 -12.05 28.36 -15.40
CA SER A 8 -11.76 28.21 -13.97
C SER A 8 -12.29 26.86 -13.49
N HIS A 9 -11.39 25.88 -13.33
CA HIS A 9 -11.77 24.61 -12.69
C HIS A 9 -12.09 24.86 -11.21
N VAL A 10 -13.15 24.23 -10.71
CA VAL A 10 -13.46 24.22 -9.27
C VAL A 10 -12.37 23.41 -8.58
N ALA A 11 -11.55 24.07 -7.78
CA ALA A 11 -10.53 23.39 -6.99
C ALA A 11 -11.21 22.60 -5.86
N THR A 12 -10.71 21.40 -5.56
CA THR A 12 -11.29 20.50 -4.56
C THR A 12 -10.20 19.79 -3.78
N ILE A 13 -10.47 19.51 -2.51
CA ILE A 13 -9.65 18.65 -1.66
C ILE A 13 -10.54 17.60 -0.99
N PHE A 14 -10.03 16.37 -0.94
CA PHE A 14 -10.62 15.20 -0.31
C PHE A 14 -9.57 14.57 0.59
N VAL A 15 -9.96 14.18 1.80
CA VAL A 15 -9.03 13.75 2.87
C VAL A 15 -9.61 12.58 3.64
N HIS A 16 -8.78 11.62 4.05
CA HIS A 16 -9.11 10.64 5.09
C HIS A 16 -8.03 10.50 6.15
N ALA A 17 -8.45 10.22 7.39
CA ALA A 17 -7.57 9.91 8.53
C ALA A 17 -7.42 8.39 8.78
N GLY A 18 -8.33 7.57 8.27
CA GLY A 18 -8.28 6.11 8.47
C GLY A 18 -9.56 5.38 8.09
N ALA A 19 -9.43 4.10 7.73
CA ALA A 19 -10.51 3.13 7.60
C ALA A 19 -10.15 1.91 8.45
N GLY A 20 -10.94 1.69 9.52
CA GLY A 20 -10.61 0.84 10.66
C GLY A 20 -11.71 0.90 11.73
N TYR A 21 -11.34 0.82 13.01
CA TYR A 21 -12.26 1.10 14.13
C TYR A 21 -11.86 2.39 14.85
N HIS A 22 -12.68 3.42 14.70
CA HIS A 22 -12.61 4.68 15.42
C HIS A 22 -13.69 4.66 16.51
N SER A 23 -13.29 4.75 17.78
CA SER A 23 -14.20 4.83 18.92
C SER A 23 -15.10 6.07 18.83
N PHE A 24 -16.28 5.99 19.43
CA PHE A 24 -17.18 7.15 19.53
C PHE A 24 -16.63 8.29 20.40
N GLN A 25 -15.59 8.02 21.20
CA GLN A 25 -14.90 9.03 22.01
C GLN A 25 -13.92 9.84 21.14
N ASN A 26 -13.12 9.16 20.31
CA ASN A 26 -12.13 9.80 19.45
C ASN A 26 -12.69 10.30 18.10
N GLU A 27 -13.91 9.87 17.70
CA GLU A 27 -14.55 10.26 16.43
C GLU A 27 -14.42 11.76 16.13
N ARG A 28 -14.69 12.61 17.12
CA ARG A 28 -14.58 14.06 16.97
C ARG A 28 -13.15 14.51 16.62
N ILE A 29 -12.13 13.94 17.25
CA ILE A 29 -10.72 14.30 17.06
C ILE A 29 -10.27 13.92 15.65
N HIS A 30 -10.65 12.73 15.19
CA HIS A 30 -10.38 12.27 13.82
C HIS A 30 -11.07 13.15 12.77
N LEU A 31 -12.30 13.60 13.02
CA LEU A 31 -13.01 14.53 12.14
C LEU A 31 -12.42 15.95 12.16
N GLU A 32 -12.02 16.47 13.32
CA GLU A 32 -11.33 17.77 13.43
C GLU A 32 -9.96 17.77 12.73
N ALA A 33 -9.24 16.65 12.73
CA ALA A 33 -8.01 16.45 11.97
C ALA A 33 -8.26 16.51 10.44
N CYS A 34 -9.22 15.74 9.94
CA CYS A 34 -9.65 15.78 8.53
C CYS A 34 -10.16 17.17 8.11
N GLU A 35 -10.96 17.84 8.96
CA GLU A 35 -11.46 19.18 8.70
C GLU A 35 -10.30 20.18 8.59
N ASN A 36 -9.33 20.14 9.51
CA ASN A 36 -8.19 21.05 9.50
C ASN A 36 -7.30 20.87 8.27
N ALA A 37 -6.96 19.62 7.93
CA ALA A 37 -6.20 19.28 6.73
C ALA A 37 -6.88 19.79 5.45
N ALA A 38 -8.19 19.53 5.30
CA ALA A 38 -8.97 20.02 4.16
C ALA A 38 -9.06 21.56 4.12
N ARG A 39 -9.24 22.21 5.26
CA ARG A 39 -9.35 23.68 5.36
C ARG A 39 -8.05 24.39 4.96
N VAL A 40 -6.89 23.90 5.41
CA VAL A 40 -5.58 24.50 5.08
C VAL A 40 -5.21 24.24 3.61
N ALA A 41 -5.41 23.02 3.12
CA ALA A 41 -5.18 22.69 1.72
C ALA A 41 -6.09 23.51 0.77
N MET A 42 -7.37 23.72 1.12
CA MET A 42 -8.25 24.59 0.35
C MET A 42 -7.83 26.06 0.40
N ALA A 43 -7.26 26.55 1.49
CA ALA A 43 -6.67 27.89 1.54
C ALA A 43 -5.47 28.03 0.58
N LEU A 44 -4.64 27.00 0.44
CA LEU A 44 -3.54 26.95 -0.53
C LEU A 44 -4.07 26.94 -1.98
N LEU A 45 -5.04 26.07 -2.29
CA LEU A 45 -5.67 25.98 -3.61
C LEU A 45 -6.34 27.30 -4.04
N ARG A 46 -7.05 27.96 -3.11
CA ARG A 46 -7.68 29.28 -3.35
C ARG A 46 -6.68 30.40 -3.68
N ASN A 47 -5.42 30.25 -3.26
CA ASN A 47 -4.34 31.19 -3.60
C ASN A 47 -3.54 30.77 -4.84
N GLY A 48 -3.98 29.73 -5.57
CA GLY A 48 -3.36 29.30 -6.84
C GLY A 48 -2.17 28.36 -6.69
N GLY A 49 -1.96 27.75 -5.52
CA GLY A 49 -1.04 26.63 -5.37
C GLY A 49 -1.55 25.35 -6.07
N THR A 50 -0.67 24.40 -6.33
CA THR A 50 -1.00 23.21 -7.16
C THR A 50 -1.71 22.13 -6.37
N ALA A 51 -2.31 21.16 -7.09
CA ALA A 51 -2.92 19.98 -6.48
C ALA A 51 -1.90 19.18 -5.66
N VAL A 52 -0.65 19.12 -6.10
CA VAL A 52 0.43 18.42 -5.39
C VAL A 52 0.75 19.10 -4.06
N ASP A 53 0.88 20.43 -4.05
CA ASP A 53 1.14 21.20 -2.82
C ASP A 53 -0.02 21.07 -1.81
N ALA A 54 -1.25 20.97 -2.31
CA ALA A 54 -2.45 20.78 -1.50
C ALA A 54 -2.56 19.36 -0.89
N VAL A 55 -2.16 18.33 -1.64
CA VAL A 55 -2.03 16.95 -1.12
C VAL A 55 -0.95 16.88 -0.05
N GLU A 56 0.22 17.49 -0.30
CA GLU A 56 1.34 17.51 0.65
C GLU A 56 0.91 18.15 1.97
N ILE A 57 0.42 19.40 1.97
CA ILE A 57 0.07 20.09 3.22
C ILE A 57 -1.09 19.42 3.97
N ALA A 58 -2.04 18.80 3.26
CA ALA A 58 -3.11 18.03 3.89
C ALA A 58 -2.55 16.83 4.68
N ILE A 59 -1.63 16.07 4.07
CA ILE A 59 -1.06 14.87 4.69
C ILE A 59 -0.03 15.22 5.75
N MET A 60 0.78 16.27 5.57
CA MET A 60 1.71 16.77 6.61
C MET A 60 0.97 17.09 7.92
N LEU A 61 -0.21 17.72 7.83
CA LEU A 61 -1.02 18.05 9.01
C LEU A 61 -1.58 16.79 9.71
N LEU A 62 -1.84 15.72 8.97
CA LEU A 62 -2.29 14.45 9.54
C LEU A 62 -1.10 13.68 10.17
N GLU A 63 0.06 13.66 9.50
CA GLU A 63 1.33 13.13 10.03
C GLU A 63 1.78 13.83 11.33
N ASP A 64 1.49 15.13 11.46
CA ASP A 64 1.74 15.90 12.68
C ASP A 64 0.67 15.68 13.77
N THR A 65 -0.47 15.06 13.43
CA THR A 65 -1.58 14.82 14.36
C THR A 65 -1.46 13.45 15.03
N GLU A 66 -1.21 13.47 16.35
CA GLU A 66 -0.95 12.31 17.21
C GLU A 66 -1.97 11.15 17.12
N ILE A 67 -3.23 11.43 16.78
CA ILE A 67 -4.30 10.41 16.69
C ILE A 67 -4.20 9.53 15.44
N THR A 68 -3.47 9.97 14.40
CA THR A 68 -3.42 9.25 13.12
C THR A 68 -2.23 8.29 13.06
N ASN A 69 -2.36 7.20 12.29
CA ASN A 69 -1.28 6.25 12.09
C ASN A 69 -0.27 6.72 11.03
N ALA A 70 0.22 7.96 11.11
CA ALA A 70 1.23 8.51 10.21
C ALA A 70 2.15 9.49 10.95
N GLY A 71 3.34 9.75 10.41
CA GLY A 71 4.33 10.64 11.02
C GLY A 71 4.54 10.37 12.51
N TYR A 72 4.27 11.37 13.34
CA TYR A 72 4.43 11.36 14.81
C TYR A 72 3.42 10.46 15.55
N GLY A 73 2.21 10.25 15.01
CA GLY A 73 1.22 9.34 15.61
C GLY A 73 1.47 7.85 15.33
N SER A 74 2.43 7.53 14.44
CA SER A 74 2.66 6.20 13.88
C SER A 74 2.79 5.07 14.91
N ASN A 75 2.24 3.91 14.54
CA ASN A 75 2.48 2.64 15.21
C ASN A 75 3.98 2.27 15.26
N LEU A 76 4.40 1.59 16.34
CA LEU A 76 5.79 1.19 16.55
C LEU A 76 6.08 -0.24 16.06
N THR A 77 7.27 -0.45 15.52
CA THR A 77 7.86 -1.76 15.16
C THR A 77 8.05 -2.67 16.38
N LEU A 78 8.36 -3.96 16.17
CA LEU A 78 8.74 -4.91 17.23
C LEU A 78 9.81 -4.34 18.19
N GLN A 79 10.74 -3.54 17.66
CA GLN A 79 11.84 -2.92 18.41
C GLN A 79 11.51 -1.52 18.96
N GLY A 80 10.23 -1.11 18.97
CA GLY A 80 9.77 0.12 19.63
C GLY A 80 10.07 1.42 18.90
N ALA A 81 10.30 1.38 17.59
CA ALA A 81 10.61 2.56 16.77
C ALA A 81 9.62 2.76 15.62
N VAL A 82 9.44 4.01 15.20
CA VAL A 82 8.66 4.39 14.01
C VAL A 82 9.42 4.05 12.72
N GLU A 83 8.70 3.50 11.74
CA GLU A 83 9.12 3.32 10.35
C GLU A 83 7.92 3.64 9.46
N CYS A 84 7.99 4.65 8.60
CA CYS A 84 6.87 5.14 7.81
C CYS A 84 6.94 4.72 6.33
N ASP A 85 5.78 4.68 5.70
CA ASP A 85 5.53 4.37 4.29
C ASP A 85 4.69 5.52 3.69
N ALA A 86 5.13 6.17 2.60
CA ALA A 86 4.40 7.28 1.99
C ALA A 86 4.65 7.42 0.47
N THR A 87 3.67 7.94 -0.25
CA THR A 87 3.67 8.11 -1.72
C THR A 87 2.94 9.39 -2.10
N LEU A 88 3.45 10.10 -3.12
CA LEU A 88 2.74 11.17 -3.80
C LEU A 88 2.78 10.93 -5.32
N VAL A 89 1.64 11.10 -6.00
CA VAL A 89 1.47 10.96 -7.45
C VAL A 89 0.84 12.22 -8.05
N ASP A 90 1.35 12.68 -9.18
CA ASP A 90 0.87 13.89 -9.88
C ASP A 90 -0.09 13.63 -11.04
N HIS A 91 -0.55 14.70 -11.67
CA HIS A 91 -1.48 14.71 -12.82
C HIS A 91 -0.93 14.06 -14.10
N MET A 92 0.37 13.73 -14.14
CA MET A 92 1.00 12.98 -15.23
C MET A 92 1.19 11.49 -14.88
N GLY A 93 0.72 11.05 -13.70
CA GLY A 93 0.99 9.70 -13.16
C GLY A 93 2.44 9.52 -12.67
N ARG A 94 3.24 10.59 -12.60
CA ARG A 94 4.60 10.52 -12.05
C ARG A 94 4.53 10.44 -10.53
N SER A 95 5.47 9.72 -9.94
CA SER A 95 5.46 9.39 -8.52
C SER A 95 6.78 9.69 -7.82
N GLY A 96 6.67 9.93 -6.52
CA GLY A 96 7.77 9.79 -5.56
C GLY A 96 7.26 9.02 -4.34
N ALA A 97 8.08 8.14 -3.78
CA ALA A 97 7.70 7.29 -2.65
C ALA A 97 8.86 7.05 -1.67
N ALA A 98 8.53 6.81 -0.41
CA ALA A 98 9.43 6.45 0.67
C ALA A 98 8.86 5.26 1.46
N GLY A 99 9.67 4.25 1.78
CA GLY A 99 9.20 3.03 2.47
C GLY A 99 10.10 2.59 3.62
N ALA A 100 9.50 2.16 4.72
CA ALA A 100 10.15 1.88 6.00
C ALA A 100 11.16 2.98 6.43
N VAL A 101 10.89 4.24 6.11
CA VAL A 101 11.78 5.37 6.42
C VAL A 101 11.72 5.72 7.91
N THR A 102 12.87 6.00 8.51
CA THR A 102 12.99 6.39 9.91
C THR A 102 13.39 7.87 10.02
N LEU A 103 13.15 8.47 11.18
CA LEU A 103 13.65 9.80 11.61
C LEU A 103 13.13 11.03 10.82
N VAL A 104 12.64 10.88 9.60
CA VAL A 104 12.08 12.00 8.80
C VAL A 104 10.74 12.44 9.40
N LYS A 105 10.60 13.72 9.75
CA LYS A 105 9.39 14.25 10.41
C LYS A 105 8.11 14.02 9.58
N ASN A 106 8.16 14.35 8.30
CA ASN A 106 7.03 14.29 7.38
C ASN A 106 7.35 13.41 6.15
N PRO A 107 7.06 12.09 6.22
CA PRO A 107 7.27 11.15 5.11
C PRO A 107 6.67 11.60 3.76
N ILE A 108 5.52 12.28 3.75
CA ILE A 108 4.94 12.79 2.50
C ILE A 108 5.81 13.85 1.80
N SER A 109 6.52 14.70 2.57
CA SER A 109 7.45 15.67 2.00
C SER A 109 8.71 15.01 1.43
N LEU A 110 9.11 13.85 1.96
CA LEU A 110 10.14 13.04 1.31
C LEU A 110 9.64 12.46 -0.02
N ALA A 111 8.40 11.93 -0.05
CA ALA A 111 7.77 11.50 -1.30
C ALA A 111 7.67 12.65 -2.33
N ARG A 112 7.31 13.86 -1.90
CA ARG A 112 7.32 15.09 -2.71
C ARG A 112 8.71 15.42 -3.28
N VAL A 113 9.74 15.43 -2.44
CA VAL A 113 11.11 15.75 -2.85
C VAL A 113 11.67 14.70 -3.82
N ILE A 114 11.31 13.42 -3.63
CA ILE A 114 11.64 12.34 -4.57
C ILE A 114 10.94 12.55 -5.93
N LEU A 115 9.64 12.92 -5.95
CA LEU A 115 8.92 13.26 -7.20
C LEU A 115 9.52 14.46 -7.94
N GLU A 116 9.90 15.51 -7.21
CA GLU A 116 10.55 16.68 -7.80
C GLU A 116 11.94 16.35 -8.35
N THR A 117 12.67 15.47 -7.68
CA THR A 117 14.02 15.06 -8.09
C THR A 117 13.98 14.06 -9.23
N SER A 118 12.98 13.17 -9.27
CA SER A 118 12.76 12.23 -10.38
C SER A 118 12.42 12.95 -11.70
N SER A 119 11.87 14.16 -11.60
CA SER A 119 11.60 15.05 -12.73
C SER A 119 12.82 15.85 -13.23
N LYS A 120 14.00 15.75 -12.59
CA LYS A 120 15.21 16.51 -12.93
C LYS A 120 16.28 15.57 -13.53
N PRO A 121 16.87 15.87 -14.71
CA PRO A 121 17.84 14.98 -15.33
C PRO A 121 19.17 14.96 -14.55
N LEU A 122 19.72 13.77 -14.31
CA LEU A 122 21.02 13.61 -13.66
C LEU A 122 22.18 13.62 -14.66
N SER A 123 23.37 13.94 -14.14
CA SER A 123 24.64 13.80 -14.86
C SER A 123 24.86 12.37 -15.36
N LEU A 124 25.46 12.25 -16.54
CA LEU A 124 25.77 10.99 -17.23
C LEU A 124 24.53 10.14 -17.60
N GLN A 125 23.41 10.80 -17.96
CA GLN A 125 22.15 10.15 -18.37
C GLN A 125 21.58 9.16 -17.34
N ARG A 126 21.94 9.31 -16.07
CA ARG A 126 21.42 8.44 -14.99
C ARG A 126 19.94 8.71 -14.76
N VAL A 127 19.18 7.65 -14.57
CA VAL A 127 17.77 7.74 -14.15
C VAL A 127 17.74 8.10 -12.65
N PRO A 128 17.07 9.19 -12.24
CA PRO A 128 16.87 9.50 -10.82
C PRO A 128 15.89 8.52 -10.15
N PRO A 129 16.02 8.26 -8.83
CA PRO A 129 15.11 7.38 -8.11
C PRO A 129 13.70 8.00 -8.00
N ASN A 130 12.66 7.16 -8.12
CA ASN A 130 11.27 7.50 -7.79
C ASN A 130 10.78 6.81 -6.49
N PHE A 131 11.55 5.87 -5.93
CA PHE A 131 11.25 5.19 -4.67
C PHE A 131 12.55 4.94 -3.91
N LEU A 132 12.60 5.33 -2.63
CA LEU A 132 13.71 5.07 -1.71
C LEU A 132 13.21 4.40 -0.42
N VAL A 133 14.06 3.62 0.24
CA VAL A 133 13.68 2.89 1.47
C VAL A 133 14.73 2.95 2.57
N GLY A 134 14.27 2.84 3.83
CA GLY A 134 15.13 2.71 5.01
C GLY A 134 16.08 3.89 5.22
N PRO A 135 17.28 3.67 5.81
CA PRO A 135 18.24 4.73 6.12
C PRO A 135 18.65 5.56 4.90
N GLY A 136 18.82 4.96 3.71
CA GLY A 136 19.17 5.71 2.50
C GLY A 136 18.08 6.68 2.03
N ALA A 137 16.83 6.48 2.45
CA ALA A 137 15.75 7.46 2.25
C ALA A 137 15.84 8.60 3.27
N THR A 138 16.25 8.32 4.51
CA THR A 138 16.56 9.31 5.56
C THR A 138 17.77 10.17 5.20
N ASP A 139 18.83 9.58 4.67
CA ASP A 139 20.03 10.27 4.19
C ASP A 139 19.67 11.21 3.03
N PHE A 140 18.90 10.72 2.05
CA PHE A 140 18.39 11.55 0.95
C PHE A 140 17.46 12.67 1.44
N ALA A 141 16.68 12.46 2.50
CA ALA A 141 15.87 13.50 3.12
C ALA A 141 16.74 14.62 3.70
N TYR A 142 17.82 14.25 4.41
CA TYR A 142 18.79 15.18 4.98
C TYR A 142 19.52 15.99 3.90
N ASP A 143 20.02 15.32 2.85
CA ASP A 143 20.73 15.96 1.72
C ASP A 143 19.86 16.97 0.95
N ASN A 144 18.53 16.81 0.99
CA ASN A 144 17.57 17.75 0.40
C ASN A 144 16.96 18.73 1.42
N GLY A 145 17.48 18.79 2.65
CA GLY A 145 17.12 19.78 3.66
C GLY A 145 15.82 19.52 4.43
N LEU A 146 15.29 18.29 4.41
CA LEU A 146 14.13 17.91 5.22
C LEU A 146 14.51 17.71 6.70
N VAL A 147 13.53 17.87 7.59
CA VAL A 147 13.72 17.74 9.04
C VAL A 147 13.89 16.27 9.42
N VAL A 148 15.13 15.89 9.76
CA VAL A 148 15.47 14.61 10.39
C VAL A 148 15.56 14.80 11.92
N LEU A 149 14.87 13.93 12.65
CA LEU A 149 14.67 13.99 14.10
C LEU A 149 15.48 12.89 14.82
N PRO A 150 15.78 13.03 16.13
CA PRO A 150 16.33 11.93 16.92
C PRO A 150 15.30 10.79 17.08
N PRO A 151 15.73 9.53 17.32
CA PRO A 151 14.86 8.34 17.27
C PRO A 151 13.58 8.41 18.12
N ASP A 152 13.65 9.01 19.30
CA ASP A 152 12.51 9.10 20.22
C ASP A 152 11.51 10.22 19.87
N ALA A 153 11.89 11.21 19.06
CA ALA A 153 11.07 12.39 18.81
C ALA A 153 9.90 12.17 17.82
N LEU A 154 9.85 11.01 17.16
CA LEU A 154 8.68 10.54 16.41
C LEU A 154 7.76 9.62 17.23
N ILE A 155 8.11 9.30 18.49
CA ILE A 155 7.35 8.35 19.31
C ILE A 155 6.36 9.12 20.19
N SER A 156 5.09 9.20 19.77
CA SER A 156 4.04 9.75 20.61
C SER A 156 3.79 8.91 21.87
N PRO A 157 3.39 9.53 23.01
CA PRO A 157 3.02 8.80 24.21
C PRO A 157 1.92 7.74 23.99
N PRO A 158 0.81 8.00 23.27
CA PRO A 158 -0.22 6.98 23.05
C PRO A 158 0.28 5.76 22.26
N SER A 159 1.13 5.96 21.25
CA SER A 159 1.71 4.84 20.48
C SER A 159 2.77 4.07 21.27
N LYS A 160 3.48 4.74 22.21
CA LYS A 160 4.38 4.08 23.18
C LYS A 160 3.62 3.25 24.21
N GLU A 161 2.48 3.74 24.71
CA GLU A 161 1.60 2.99 25.62
C GLU A 161 0.98 1.77 24.93
N ARG A 162 0.46 1.94 23.70
CA ARG A 162 -0.08 0.85 22.86
C ARG A 162 0.96 -0.26 22.64
N TRP A 163 2.18 0.12 22.25
CA TRP A 163 3.30 -0.81 22.09
C TRP A 163 3.68 -1.52 23.41
N THR A 164 3.72 -0.79 24.53
CA THR A 164 4.04 -1.36 25.85
C THR A 164 3.01 -2.40 26.27
N ARG A 165 1.72 -2.16 26.00
CA ARG A 165 0.64 -3.13 26.23
C ARG A 165 0.82 -4.38 25.35
N TRP A 166 1.04 -4.20 24.05
CA TRP A 166 1.24 -5.33 23.12
C TRP A 166 2.49 -6.17 23.42
N GLN A 167 3.58 -5.57 23.92
CA GLN A 167 4.74 -6.31 24.42
C GLN A 167 4.38 -7.22 25.60
N GLN A 168 3.56 -6.74 26.54
CA GLN A 168 3.09 -7.52 27.70
C GLN A 168 2.12 -8.64 27.28
N GLU A 169 1.19 -8.34 26.38
CA GLU A 169 0.22 -9.32 25.85
C GLU A 169 0.95 -10.44 25.09
N ILE A 170 1.84 -10.11 24.15
CA ILE A 170 2.65 -11.09 23.41
C ILE A 170 3.48 -11.93 24.39
N ALA A 171 4.21 -11.32 25.33
CA ALA A 171 4.99 -12.06 26.33
C ALA A 171 4.14 -13.01 27.18
N SER A 172 2.88 -12.65 27.47
CA SER A 172 1.95 -13.49 28.24
C SER A 172 1.44 -14.69 27.43
N ILE A 173 1.26 -14.55 26.12
CA ILE A 173 0.87 -15.64 25.20
C ILE A 173 2.08 -16.55 24.95
N ASP A 174 3.26 -15.96 24.72
CA ASP A 174 4.55 -16.66 24.57
C ASP A 174 4.87 -17.57 25.76
N LEU A 175 4.38 -17.25 26.97
CA LEU A 175 4.52 -18.08 28.18
C LEU A 175 3.47 -19.18 28.30
N GLN A 176 2.29 -19.00 27.69
CA GLN A 176 1.23 -20.02 27.63
C GLN A 176 1.55 -21.07 26.56
N GLU A 177 1.97 -20.66 25.36
CA GLU A 177 2.34 -21.57 24.26
C GLU A 177 3.61 -22.39 24.54
N LYS A 178 4.46 -21.97 25.49
CA LYS A 178 5.63 -22.74 25.94
C LYS A 178 5.29 -23.85 26.95
N GLN A 179 4.01 -24.09 27.26
CA GLN A 179 3.59 -25.30 27.97
C GLN A 179 3.59 -26.51 27.01
N PRO A 180 4.17 -27.67 27.38
CA PRO A 180 4.56 -28.69 26.41
C PRO A 180 3.42 -29.67 26.03
N GLU A 181 2.68 -29.36 24.97
CA GLU A 181 1.84 -30.33 24.24
C GLU A 181 2.60 -30.91 23.03
N ASP A 182 2.89 -32.22 23.10
CA ASP A 182 3.27 -33.17 22.05
C ASP A 182 3.98 -32.64 20.77
N TYR A 183 5.31 -32.44 20.84
CA TYR A 183 6.18 -32.06 19.72
C TYR A 183 6.29 -33.17 18.63
N ARG A 184 5.26 -33.30 17.78
CA ARG A 184 5.35 -34.08 16.53
C ARG A 184 5.86 -33.19 15.40
N SER A 185 7.04 -33.54 14.88
CA SER A 185 7.79 -32.76 13.89
C SER A 185 7.12 -32.70 12.52
N TRP A 186 6.98 -31.48 11.97
CA TRP A 186 6.51 -31.26 10.59
C TRP A 186 7.51 -30.50 9.70
N PHE A 187 8.67 -30.11 10.23
CA PHE A 187 9.73 -29.42 9.48
C PHE A 187 10.77 -30.37 8.88
N LEU A 188 10.44 -30.99 7.75
CA LEU A 188 11.43 -31.56 6.82
C LEU A 188 12.12 -30.46 5.99
N ARG A 189 12.73 -29.47 6.65
CA ARG A 189 13.77 -28.64 6.03
C ARG A 189 15.11 -29.34 6.18
N ARG A 190 15.75 -29.72 5.07
CA ARG A 190 17.18 -30.09 5.08
C ARG A 190 17.99 -28.90 5.62
N PRO A 191 18.84 -29.07 6.64
CA PRO A 191 19.80 -28.05 7.02
C PRO A 191 20.79 -27.85 5.86
N VAL A 192 20.88 -26.64 5.33
CA VAL A 192 21.97 -26.27 4.42
C VAL A 192 23.16 -25.89 5.28
N THR A 193 23.98 -26.87 5.64
CA THR A 193 25.26 -26.66 6.33
C THR A 193 26.27 -26.06 5.37
N LEU A 194 26.19 -24.74 5.16
CA LEU A 194 27.25 -23.97 4.50
C LEU A 194 28.52 -24.09 5.33
N ASN A 195 29.54 -24.75 4.77
CA ASN A 195 30.84 -24.89 5.41
C ASN A 195 31.57 -23.53 5.39
N PRO A 196 31.94 -22.92 6.53
CA PRO A 196 32.48 -21.56 6.57
C PRO A 196 33.73 -21.34 5.69
N SER A 197 34.50 -22.39 5.42
CA SER A 197 35.67 -22.38 4.54
C SER A 197 35.40 -21.88 3.11
N LEU A 198 34.16 -21.94 2.64
CA LEU A 198 33.78 -21.48 1.29
C LEU A 198 33.57 -19.96 1.18
N LEU A 199 33.55 -19.21 2.29
CA LEU A 199 33.37 -17.75 2.29
C LEU A 199 34.68 -16.95 2.25
N LEU A 200 35.84 -17.61 2.30
CA LEU A 200 37.17 -16.96 2.35
C LEU A 200 38.00 -17.11 1.06
N ALA A 201 37.39 -17.59 -0.03
CA ALA A 201 38.04 -17.68 -1.34
C ALA A 201 38.04 -16.31 -2.06
N SER A 202 38.92 -15.39 -1.64
CA SER A 202 39.10 -14.10 -2.31
C SER A 202 39.69 -14.28 -3.73
N PRO A 203 39.05 -13.76 -4.80
CA PRO A 203 39.53 -13.94 -6.17
C PRO A 203 40.64 -12.94 -6.52
N ASN A 204 41.91 -13.24 -6.21
CA ASN A 204 43.06 -12.52 -6.78
C ASN A 204 44.41 -13.24 -6.59
N SER A 205 44.81 -14.07 -7.56
CA SER A 205 46.23 -14.52 -7.74
C SER A 205 46.51 -15.24 -9.07
N MET A 206 45.86 -14.85 -10.18
CA MET A 206 46.28 -15.29 -11.52
C MET A 206 47.59 -14.58 -11.92
N GLN A 207 48.72 -15.16 -11.53
CA GLN A 207 50.05 -14.67 -11.95
C GLN A 207 50.42 -15.19 -13.36
N HIS A 208 51.22 -14.38 -14.06
CA HIS A 208 51.69 -14.59 -15.43
C HIS A 208 52.24 -16.00 -15.74
N SER A 209 51.89 -16.48 -16.93
CA SER A 209 52.84 -17.11 -17.84
C SER A 209 52.70 -16.49 -19.24
N SER A 210 53.79 -16.47 -20.02
CA SER A 210 53.95 -15.61 -21.20
C SER A 210 53.51 -16.26 -22.53
N PRO A 211 53.13 -15.49 -23.55
CA PRO A 211 52.71 -16.01 -24.85
C PRO A 211 53.88 -16.43 -25.75
N ILE A 212 53.64 -17.41 -26.63
CA ILE A 212 54.46 -17.74 -27.82
C ILE A 212 53.51 -18.09 -28.97
N ASP A 213 53.81 -17.60 -30.17
CA ASP A 213 53.00 -17.78 -31.39
C ASP A 213 53.06 -19.19 -31.99
N GLN A 214 51.98 -19.61 -32.68
CA GLN A 214 52.00 -19.74 -34.16
C GLN A 214 50.59 -20.00 -34.76
N PRO A 215 50.30 -19.51 -35.98
CA PRO A 215 49.04 -19.75 -36.72
C PRO A 215 49.14 -20.95 -37.69
N VAL A 216 48.24 -21.02 -38.69
CA VAL A 216 48.07 -22.06 -39.77
C VAL A 216 47.10 -23.20 -39.37
N SER A 217 46.15 -23.70 -40.18
CA SER A 217 45.31 -23.23 -41.32
C SER A 217 44.39 -24.40 -41.73
N GLY A 218 43.26 -24.20 -42.43
CA GLY A 218 42.62 -25.29 -43.18
C GLY A 218 41.09 -25.27 -43.29
N ASP A 219 40.58 -25.68 -44.45
CA ASP A 219 39.20 -25.45 -44.92
C ASP A 219 38.18 -26.58 -44.68
N MET A 220 36.91 -26.17 -44.69
CA MET A 220 35.73 -26.78 -45.32
C MET A 220 35.42 -28.31 -45.24
N GLN A 221 34.19 -28.54 -44.72
CA GLN A 221 33.12 -29.41 -45.28
C GLN A 221 33.12 -30.96 -45.14
N SER A 222 31.99 -31.42 -44.56
CA SER A 222 31.18 -32.60 -44.91
C SER A 222 31.79 -34.02 -44.97
N SER A 223 31.24 -34.93 -44.15
CA SER A 223 30.32 -35.97 -44.64
C SER A 223 29.71 -36.80 -43.50
N THR A 224 28.60 -37.48 -43.79
CA THR A 224 27.84 -38.41 -42.93
C THR A 224 27.63 -39.73 -43.72
N PRO A 225 26.99 -40.78 -43.16
CA PRO A 225 27.02 -41.35 -41.80
C PRO A 225 27.39 -42.87 -41.85
N ILE A 226 27.24 -43.63 -40.75
CA ILE A 226 26.45 -44.91 -40.65
C ILE A 226 26.71 -45.66 -39.31
N GLN A 227 25.70 -46.46 -38.94
CA GLN A 227 25.55 -47.50 -37.88
C GLN A 227 26.79 -48.42 -37.68
N GLU A 228 26.99 -49.21 -36.61
CA GLU A 228 26.27 -49.60 -35.37
C GLU A 228 27.30 -50.25 -34.38
N LYS A 229 27.05 -50.94 -33.24
CA LYS A 229 25.87 -51.44 -32.49
C LYS A 229 26.21 -51.65 -31.00
N SER A 230 25.30 -51.39 -30.06
CA SER A 230 25.25 -52.09 -28.75
C SER A 230 23.90 -51.91 -28.05
N GLN A 231 23.41 -52.96 -27.37
CA GLN A 231 22.13 -52.98 -26.64
C GLN A 231 22.37 -53.34 -25.18
N THR A 232 21.61 -52.71 -24.27
CA THR A 232 21.16 -53.35 -23.02
C THR A 232 19.80 -52.78 -22.61
N SER A 233 18.99 -53.59 -21.93
CA SER A 233 17.55 -53.38 -21.77
C SER A 233 17.16 -52.52 -20.56
N VAL A 234 16.14 -51.67 -20.75
CA VAL A 234 15.39 -51.04 -19.65
C VAL A 234 14.36 -52.05 -19.11
N SER A 235 14.28 -52.19 -17.78
CA SER A 235 13.25 -52.97 -17.09
C SER A 235 12.17 -52.04 -16.53
N GLU A 236 10.90 -52.32 -16.82
CA GLU A 236 9.77 -51.56 -16.28
C GLU A 236 9.68 -51.66 -14.75
N VAL A 237 9.41 -50.54 -14.08
CA VAL A 237 9.01 -50.51 -12.66
C VAL A 237 7.60 -49.94 -12.60
N LYS A 238 6.65 -50.74 -12.11
CA LYS A 238 5.25 -50.33 -11.97
C LYS A 238 5.10 -49.33 -10.82
N TYR A 239 4.46 -48.20 -11.10
CA TYR A 239 3.86 -47.38 -10.06
C TYR A 239 2.53 -48.00 -9.60
N SER A 240 2.22 -47.87 -8.32
CA SER A 240 0.96 -48.30 -7.70
C SER A 240 0.41 -47.17 -6.84
N ASP A 241 -0.83 -46.74 -7.08
CA ASP A 241 -1.42 -45.58 -6.43
C ASP A 241 -1.68 -45.80 -4.93
N GLY A 242 -1.02 -45.01 -4.08
CA GLY A 242 -1.19 -45.01 -2.62
C GLY A 242 -2.25 -44.04 -2.08
N VAL A 243 -3.20 -43.61 -2.92
CA VAL A 243 -4.08 -42.45 -2.62
C VAL A 243 -5.22 -42.80 -1.64
N GLU A 244 -5.72 -44.04 -1.64
CA GLU A 244 -6.88 -44.43 -0.82
C GLU A 244 -6.61 -44.49 0.70
N GLU A 245 -5.39 -44.83 1.13
CA GLU A 245 -5.13 -45.09 2.56
C GLU A 245 -5.00 -43.80 3.40
N PHE A 246 -4.54 -42.71 2.78
CA PHE A 246 -4.46 -41.38 3.41
C PHE A 246 -5.85 -40.81 3.74
N LEU A 247 -6.83 -41.00 2.85
CA LEU A 247 -8.18 -40.44 3.01
C LEU A 247 -8.95 -41.07 4.18
N ARG A 248 -8.65 -42.33 4.54
CA ARG A 248 -9.34 -43.04 5.63
C ARG A 248 -8.90 -42.56 7.02
N HIS A 249 -7.66 -42.07 7.16
CA HIS A 249 -7.14 -41.58 8.45
C HIS A 249 -7.51 -40.11 8.76
N ALA A 250 -7.91 -39.31 7.75
CA ALA A 250 -8.38 -37.94 7.98
C ALA A 250 -9.75 -37.91 8.70
N ASN A 251 -10.66 -38.81 8.34
CA ASN A 251 -12.07 -38.76 8.74
C ASN A 251 -12.35 -39.18 10.21
N SER A 252 -11.37 -39.65 10.97
CA SER A 252 -11.56 -40.08 12.38
C SER A 252 -11.15 -39.05 13.44
N ARG A 253 -10.69 -37.86 13.04
CA ARG A 253 -10.22 -36.79 13.97
C ARG A 253 -11.07 -35.51 13.98
N SER A 254 -12.20 -35.47 13.27
CA SER A 254 -13.15 -34.35 13.29
C SER A 254 -14.01 -34.31 14.56
N SER A 255 -13.37 -34.26 15.74
CA SER A 255 -14.03 -33.95 17.02
C SER A 255 -13.01 -33.44 18.05
N ARG A 256 -12.32 -32.35 17.69
CA ARG A 256 -11.75 -31.40 18.65
C ARG A 256 -12.12 -30.01 18.19
N THR A 257 -12.86 -29.29 19.02
CA THR A 257 -13.24 -27.91 18.78
C THR A 257 -11.98 -27.07 18.63
N ALA A 258 -11.78 -26.48 17.46
CA ALA A 258 -10.79 -25.42 17.30
C ALA A 258 -11.19 -24.29 18.25
N HIS A 259 -10.37 -24.03 19.27
CA HIS A 259 -10.47 -22.80 20.04
C HIS A 259 -10.25 -21.65 19.04
N ARG A 260 -11.32 -20.89 18.78
CA ARG A 260 -11.17 -19.62 18.08
C ARG A 260 -10.27 -18.76 18.96
N LEU A 261 -9.12 -18.34 18.42
CA LEU A 261 -8.41 -17.19 18.96
C LEU A 261 -9.35 -16.00 18.78
N ASN A 262 -10.05 -15.66 19.84
CA ASN A 262 -11.06 -14.61 19.84
C ASN A 262 -10.30 -13.27 19.92
N PRO A 263 -10.39 -12.37 18.92
CA PRO A 263 -9.62 -11.11 18.93
C PRO A 263 -9.94 -10.24 20.15
N ASP A 264 -11.17 -10.36 20.66
CA ASP A 264 -11.74 -9.63 21.79
C ASP A 264 -11.11 -9.98 23.18
N ALA A 265 -9.93 -10.61 23.21
CA ALA A 265 -9.23 -10.95 24.45
C ALA A 265 -8.62 -9.73 25.16
N SER A 266 -8.31 -8.64 24.43
CA SER A 266 -7.96 -7.33 24.98
C SER A 266 -9.24 -6.51 25.21
N ASN A 267 -9.85 -6.72 26.38
CA ASN A 267 -11.22 -6.28 26.67
C ASN A 267 -11.34 -4.78 27.04
N ASP A 268 -10.94 -3.89 26.13
CA ASP A 268 -11.27 -2.45 26.17
C ASP A 268 -11.94 -2.01 24.87
N ALA A 269 -13.27 -2.17 24.84
CA ALA A 269 -14.13 -1.80 23.71
C ALA A 269 -14.25 -0.28 23.44
N ASN A 270 -13.32 0.53 23.97
CA ASN A 270 -13.20 1.97 23.71
C ASN A 270 -11.91 2.33 22.94
N ALA A 271 -10.99 1.39 22.73
CA ALA A 271 -9.72 1.66 22.06
C ALA A 271 -9.86 1.59 20.52
N ASP A 272 -9.25 2.55 19.81
CA ASP A 272 -9.22 2.56 18.34
C ASP A 272 -8.33 1.41 17.81
N ASN A 273 -8.84 0.59 16.85
CA ASN A 273 -8.02 -0.44 16.19
C ASN A 273 -7.20 0.17 15.04
N ILE A 274 -6.14 0.86 15.45
CA ILE A 274 -5.30 1.69 14.58
C ILE A 274 -4.46 0.80 13.65
N THR A 275 -5.02 0.51 12.47
CA THR A 275 -4.35 -0.12 11.31
C THR A 275 -4.23 0.85 10.13
N ASP A 276 -4.55 2.11 10.39
CA ASP A 276 -4.99 3.08 9.41
C ASP A 276 -3.89 3.64 8.51
N THR A 277 -4.33 4.29 7.44
CA THR A 277 -3.51 5.08 6.52
C THR A 277 -4.20 6.43 6.35
N VAL A 278 -3.43 7.50 6.33
CA VAL A 278 -3.93 8.84 6.00
C VAL A 278 -3.72 9.10 4.52
N GLY A 279 -4.61 9.87 3.89
CA GLY A 279 -4.51 10.12 2.46
C GLY A 279 -5.32 11.32 1.99
N ALA A 280 -4.89 11.90 0.88
CA ALA A 280 -5.52 13.05 0.28
C ALA A 280 -5.54 12.96 -1.25
N ILE A 281 -6.58 13.53 -1.86
CA ILE A 281 -6.71 13.74 -3.30
C ILE A 281 -7.12 15.20 -3.51
N ALA A 282 -6.40 15.92 -4.36
CA ALA A 282 -6.68 17.31 -4.69
C ALA A 282 -6.85 17.53 -6.20
N ILE A 283 -7.61 18.57 -6.54
CA ILE A 283 -7.68 19.14 -7.89
C ILE A 283 -7.50 20.64 -7.77
N ASP A 284 -6.65 21.23 -8.61
CA ASP A 284 -6.36 22.67 -8.59
C ASP A 284 -7.16 23.48 -9.62
N CYS A 285 -7.02 24.81 -9.56
CA CYS A 285 -7.70 25.73 -10.46
C CYS A 285 -7.23 25.64 -11.93
N TYR A 286 -6.15 24.90 -12.19
CA TYR A 286 -5.67 24.57 -13.54
C TYR A 286 -6.29 23.25 -14.06
N GLY A 287 -7.02 22.51 -13.21
CA GLY A 287 -7.65 21.24 -13.56
C GLY A 287 -6.74 20.02 -13.37
N ASN A 288 -5.55 20.17 -12.80
CA ASN A 288 -4.65 19.06 -12.50
C ASN A 288 -5.16 18.29 -11.28
N ILE A 289 -5.10 16.96 -11.32
CA ILE A 289 -5.36 16.09 -10.17
C ILE A 289 -4.05 15.62 -9.52
N ALA A 290 -4.03 15.42 -8.20
CA ALA A 290 -2.91 14.78 -7.50
C ALA A 290 -3.43 13.94 -6.33
N ALA A 291 -2.66 12.94 -5.91
CA ALA A 291 -3.01 12.07 -4.79
C ALA A 291 -1.80 11.66 -3.96
N GLY A 292 -2.02 11.35 -2.69
CA GLY A 292 -0.97 10.87 -1.80
C GLY A 292 -1.52 10.09 -0.60
N SER A 293 -0.65 9.29 0.02
CA SER A 293 -0.93 8.63 1.29
C SER A 293 0.32 8.50 2.16
N SER A 294 0.11 8.32 3.46
CA SER A 294 1.18 8.10 4.46
C SER A 294 0.67 7.17 5.56
N SER A 295 1.54 6.29 6.08
CA SER A 295 1.22 5.38 7.18
C SER A 295 2.47 4.92 7.95
N GLY A 296 2.36 4.73 9.27
CA GLY A 296 3.30 3.93 10.07
C GLY A 296 3.15 2.42 9.84
N GLY A 297 2.05 1.99 9.20
CA GLY A 297 1.70 0.59 8.97
C GLY A 297 1.13 -0.10 10.21
N ILE A 298 1.12 -1.43 10.21
CA ILE A 298 0.69 -2.21 11.37
C ILE A 298 1.74 -2.06 12.50
N GLY A 299 1.29 -1.90 13.74
CA GLY A 299 2.19 -1.97 14.88
C GLY A 299 2.63 -3.40 15.16
N MET A 300 3.73 -3.54 15.92
CA MET A 300 4.48 -4.78 16.05
C MET A 300 4.95 -5.35 14.70
N LYS A 301 5.04 -4.52 13.64
CA LYS A 301 5.67 -4.95 12.38
C LYS A 301 7.15 -5.25 12.59
N HIS A 302 7.64 -6.25 11.86
CA HIS A 302 9.07 -6.44 11.67
C HIS A 302 9.66 -5.22 10.95
N ARG A 303 10.83 -4.76 11.38
CA ARG A 303 11.54 -3.65 10.71
C ARG A 303 11.75 -3.94 9.22
N GLY A 304 11.59 -2.93 8.38
CA GLY A 304 11.63 -3.07 6.92
C GLY A 304 10.34 -3.61 6.29
N ARG A 305 9.26 -3.85 7.06
CA ARG A 305 7.93 -4.15 6.49
C ARG A 305 7.33 -2.87 5.91
N VAL A 306 7.36 -2.79 4.59
CA VAL A 306 6.74 -1.75 3.76
C VAL A 306 5.28 -2.10 3.47
N GLY A 307 4.36 -1.16 3.69
CA GLY A 307 2.93 -1.27 3.38
C GLY A 307 2.48 -0.51 2.10
N PRO A 308 1.18 -0.57 1.74
CA PRO A 308 0.62 0.06 0.54
C PRO A 308 0.94 1.54 0.36
N ALA A 309 1.09 2.30 1.44
CA ALA A 309 1.31 3.74 1.38
C ALA A 309 2.64 4.12 0.69
N ALA A 310 3.61 3.21 0.59
CA ALA A 310 4.84 3.40 -0.19
C ALA A 310 4.78 2.80 -1.62
N LEU A 311 3.67 2.15 -1.98
CA LEU A 311 3.54 1.34 -3.19
C LEU A 311 2.59 2.02 -4.18
N VAL A 312 3.21 2.71 -5.14
CA VAL A 312 2.54 3.36 -6.29
C VAL A 312 1.67 2.33 -7.03
N GLY A 313 0.43 2.70 -7.33
CA GLY A 313 -0.56 1.83 -7.95
C GLY A 313 -1.26 0.86 -6.98
N ILE A 314 -0.76 0.70 -5.75
CA ILE A 314 -1.33 -0.21 -4.75
C ILE A 314 -2.08 0.56 -3.67
N GLY A 315 -1.41 1.49 -2.97
CA GLY A 315 -2.04 2.33 -1.93
C GLY A 315 -2.39 3.75 -2.40
N THR A 316 -1.82 4.20 -3.51
CA THR A 316 -2.14 5.48 -4.16
C THR A 316 -1.94 5.36 -5.66
N THR A 317 -2.88 5.87 -6.46
CA THR A 317 -2.73 5.94 -7.92
C THR A 317 -3.40 7.19 -8.50
N VAL A 318 -2.91 7.61 -9.67
CA VAL A 318 -3.54 8.63 -10.53
C VAL A 318 -3.47 8.11 -11.96
N ILE A 319 -4.63 7.97 -12.60
CA ILE A 319 -4.78 7.85 -14.04
C ILE A 319 -4.80 9.28 -14.61
N PRO A 320 -3.78 9.68 -15.38
CA PRO A 320 -3.70 11.02 -15.97
C PRO A 320 -4.74 11.20 -17.09
N VAL A 321 -4.96 12.45 -17.51
CA VAL A 321 -5.80 12.75 -18.68
C VAL A 321 -5.11 12.29 -19.96
N ASP A 322 -5.77 11.44 -20.75
CA ASP A 322 -5.34 11.15 -22.12
C ASP A 322 -5.59 12.40 -23.01
N PRO A 323 -4.59 12.93 -23.74
CA PRO A 323 -4.77 14.05 -24.67
C PRO A 323 -5.81 13.81 -25.78
N ASN A 324 -6.26 12.56 -25.98
CA ASN A 324 -7.26 12.18 -26.96
C ASN A 324 -8.67 11.98 -26.35
N ASP A 325 -8.83 12.04 -25.02
CA ASP A 325 -10.14 11.92 -24.37
C ASP A 325 -10.92 13.25 -24.42
N PRO A 326 -12.07 13.33 -25.12
CA PRO A 326 -12.89 14.54 -25.17
C PRO A 326 -13.52 14.90 -23.81
N ASP A 327 -13.71 13.94 -22.90
CA ASP A 327 -14.27 14.18 -21.57
C ASP A 327 -13.20 14.63 -20.57
N GLY A 328 -11.92 14.61 -20.96
CA GLY A 328 -10.79 15.08 -20.16
C GLY A 328 -10.67 14.35 -18.82
N THR A 329 -10.91 13.04 -18.83
CA THR A 329 -11.08 12.21 -17.64
C THR A 329 -9.76 11.97 -16.93
N SER A 330 -9.75 12.11 -15.62
CA SER A 330 -8.68 11.61 -14.76
C SER A 330 -9.25 11.02 -13.49
N VAL A 331 -8.65 9.96 -12.98
CA VAL A 331 -9.13 9.24 -11.79
C VAL A 331 -8.00 9.05 -10.80
N ALA A 332 -8.23 9.39 -9.53
CA ALA A 332 -7.29 9.14 -8.45
C ALA A 332 -7.93 8.26 -7.37
N VAL A 333 -7.14 7.39 -6.74
CA VAL A 333 -7.59 6.53 -5.62
C VAL A 333 -6.50 6.42 -4.56
N VAL A 334 -6.92 6.47 -3.29
CA VAL A 334 -6.09 6.18 -2.09
C VAL A 334 -6.80 5.16 -1.20
N THR A 335 -6.04 4.40 -0.40
CA THR A 335 -6.54 3.24 0.35
C THR A 335 -6.12 3.23 1.83
N SER A 336 -6.93 2.60 2.70
CA SER A 336 -6.55 2.21 4.07
C SER A 336 -7.02 0.78 4.38
N GLY A 337 -6.42 0.10 5.36
CA GLY A 337 -6.81 -1.25 5.82
C GLY A 337 -5.67 -2.29 5.79
N THR A 338 -6.03 -3.58 5.61
CA THR A 338 -5.09 -4.71 5.67
C THR A 338 -4.09 -4.67 4.51
N GLY A 339 -2.90 -4.15 4.79
CA GLY A 339 -1.93 -3.79 3.74
C GLY A 339 -1.52 -4.94 2.81
N GLU A 340 -1.36 -6.15 3.34
CA GLU A 340 -1.01 -7.35 2.60
C GLU A 340 -2.11 -7.74 1.59
N HIS A 341 -3.39 -7.52 1.92
CA HIS A 341 -4.52 -7.77 1.02
C HIS A 341 -4.65 -6.68 -0.04
N ILE A 342 -4.45 -5.41 0.35
CA ILE A 342 -4.45 -4.24 -0.55
C ILE A 342 -3.35 -4.40 -1.61
N ALA A 343 -2.16 -4.87 -1.22
CA ALA A 343 -1.08 -5.24 -2.13
C ALA A 343 -1.42 -6.44 -3.01
N THR A 344 -2.01 -7.51 -2.44
CA THR A 344 -2.42 -8.72 -3.17
C THR A 344 -3.45 -8.44 -4.27
N THR A 345 -4.26 -7.38 -4.13
CA THR A 345 -5.40 -7.05 -5.01
C THR A 345 -5.14 -5.83 -5.92
N LEU A 346 -3.94 -5.22 -5.82
CA LEU A 346 -3.55 -3.98 -6.52
C LEU A 346 -4.58 -2.86 -6.35
N ALA A 347 -5.12 -2.72 -5.12
CA ALA A 347 -6.43 -2.13 -4.88
C ALA A 347 -6.64 -0.73 -5.50
N ALA A 348 -5.70 0.20 -5.35
CA ALA A 348 -5.84 1.53 -5.93
C ALA A 348 -5.96 1.51 -7.47
N SER A 349 -5.09 0.77 -8.18
CA SER A 349 -5.13 0.65 -9.64
C SER A 349 -6.37 -0.11 -10.13
N THR A 350 -6.75 -1.18 -9.45
CA THR A 350 -7.97 -1.94 -9.75
C THR A 350 -9.20 -1.04 -9.64
N CYS A 351 -9.35 -0.31 -8.52
CA CYS A 351 -10.43 0.63 -8.30
C CYS A 351 -10.43 1.78 -9.32
N ALA A 352 -9.27 2.41 -9.57
CA ALA A 352 -9.15 3.53 -10.51
C ALA A 352 -9.52 3.13 -11.94
N SER A 353 -9.02 1.98 -12.41
CA SER A 353 -9.32 1.44 -13.73
C SER A 353 -10.82 1.17 -13.90
N ARG A 354 -11.47 0.58 -12.89
CA ARG A 354 -12.91 0.34 -12.93
C ARG A 354 -13.74 1.61 -12.81
N ILE A 355 -13.27 2.69 -12.18
CA ILE A 355 -13.98 4.00 -12.16
C ILE A 355 -13.79 4.78 -13.47
N TYR A 356 -12.64 4.61 -14.13
CA TYR A 356 -12.39 5.16 -15.46
C TYR A 356 -13.23 4.43 -16.53
N HIS A 357 -13.31 3.10 -16.45
CA HIS A 357 -14.15 2.25 -17.31
C HIS A 357 -15.22 1.51 -16.48
N PRO A 358 -16.34 2.16 -16.13
CA PRO A 358 -17.34 1.66 -15.19
C PRO A 358 -18.07 0.42 -15.69
N THR A 359 -17.55 -0.73 -15.26
CA THR A 359 -18.02 -2.05 -15.65
C THR A 359 -18.12 -2.98 -14.44
N LYS A 360 -19.21 -3.76 -14.35
CA LYS A 360 -19.45 -4.81 -13.34
C LYS A 360 -19.27 -6.20 -13.95
N ARG A 361 -18.86 -7.18 -13.13
CA ARG A 361 -18.80 -8.58 -13.56
C ARG A 361 -20.12 -9.28 -13.23
N THR A 362 -20.77 -9.86 -14.23
CA THR A 362 -22.03 -10.60 -14.04
C THR A 362 -21.79 -12.01 -13.51
N SER A 363 -22.88 -12.68 -13.10
CA SER A 363 -22.84 -14.09 -12.66
C SER A 363 -22.45 -15.08 -13.77
N SER A 364 -22.49 -14.68 -15.04
CA SER A 364 -21.95 -15.46 -16.18
C SER A 364 -20.47 -15.17 -16.48
N GLY A 365 -19.85 -14.23 -15.75
CA GLY A 365 -18.46 -13.81 -15.94
C GLY A 365 -18.25 -12.74 -17.00
N ALA A 366 -19.31 -12.30 -17.69
CA ALA A 366 -19.26 -11.19 -18.63
C ALA A 366 -19.05 -9.83 -17.93
N GLN A 367 -18.60 -8.83 -18.67
CA GLN A 367 -18.59 -7.44 -18.22
C GLN A 367 -19.79 -6.69 -18.81
N GLU A 368 -20.50 -5.96 -17.97
CA GLU A 368 -21.59 -5.05 -18.35
C GLU A 368 -21.25 -3.65 -17.82
N GLU A 369 -21.75 -2.60 -18.47
CA GLU A 369 -21.65 -1.22 -17.96
C GLU A 369 -22.38 -1.07 -16.61
N ALA A 370 -21.86 -0.19 -15.76
CA ALA A 370 -22.32 0.02 -14.39
C ALA A 370 -22.30 1.50 -14.02
N MET A 371 -22.94 1.86 -12.90
CA MET A 371 -22.71 3.16 -12.26
C MET A 371 -21.43 3.10 -11.40
N GLU A 372 -20.71 4.21 -11.22
CA GLU A 372 -19.52 4.23 -10.36
C GLU A 372 -19.83 3.82 -8.90
N GLU A 373 -21.05 4.07 -8.42
CA GLU A 373 -21.52 3.61 -7.10
C GLU A 373 -21.69 2.08 -7.02
N GLU A 374 -22.02 1.40 -8.12
CA GLU A 374 -22.00 -0.08 -8.17
C GLU A 374 -20.56 -0.61 -8.27
N VAL A 375 -19.67 0.14 -8.94
CA VAL A 375 -18.24 -0.21 -9.09
C VAL A 375 -17.51 -0.20 -7.75
N ILE A 376 -17.76 0.79 -6.88
CA ILE A 376 -17.18 0.81 -5.52
C ILE A 376 -17.59 -0.44 -4.74
N PHE A 377 -18.88 -0.80 -4.78
CA PHE A 377 -19.39 -1.99 -4.11
C PHE A 377 -18.76 -3.28 -4.66
N ASP A 378 -18.75 -3.45 -5.99
CA ASP A 378 -18.23 -4.66 -6.63
C ASP A 378 -16.70 -4.79 -6.52
N MET A 379 -15.96 -3.68 -6.46
CA MET A 379 -14.53 -3.72 -6.13
C MET A 379 -14.33 -4.34 -4.74
N ILE A 380 -15.01 -3.83 -3.71
CA ILE A 380 -14.84 -4.32 -2.33
C ILE A 380 -15.39 -5.75 -2.19
N ALA A 381 -16.57 -6.04 -2.74
CA ALA A 381 -17.22 -7.35 -2.61
C ALA A 381 -16.54 -8.46 -3.43
N THR A 382 -16.12 -8.16 -4.67
CA THR A 382 -15.67 -9.16 -5.66
C THR A 382 -14.16 -9.11 -5.88
N ASP A 383 -13.56 -7.94 -6.14
CA ASP A 383 -12.12 -7.86 -6.41
C ASP A 383 -11.26 -7.92 -5.13
N PHE A 384 -11.80 -7.47 -3.98
CA PHE A 384 -11.12 -7.56 -2.68
C PHE A 384 -11.60 -8.76 -1.84
N MET A 385 -12.83 -8.72 -1.31
CA MET A 385 -13.38 -9.80 -0.45
C MET A 385 -13.66 -11.11 -1.23
N GLY A 386 -13.75 -11.04 -2.56
CA GLY A 386 -13.85 -12.20 -3.44
C GLY A 386 -12.51 -12.84 -3.78
N HIS A 387 -11.39 -12.14 -3.59
CA HIS A 387 -10.08 -12.58 -4.08
C HIS A 387 -9.59 -13.86 -3.37
N PRO A 388 -9.12 -14.90 -4.11
CA PRO A 388 -8.70 -16.16 -3.50
C PRO A 388 -7.61 -15.99 -2.43
N GLY A 389 -6.63 -15.10 -2.64
CA GLY A 389 -5.56 -14.83 -1.67
C GLY A 389 -5.99 -14.03 -0.43
N VAL A 390 -7.14 -13.34 -0.50
CA VAL A 390 -7.75 -12.66 0.65
C VAL A 390 -8.62 -13.65 1.41
N ARG A 391 -9.49 -14.40 0.70
CA ARG A 391 -10.38 -15.43 1.28
C ARG A 391 -9.69 -16.60 1.96
N SER A 392 -8.49 -16.96 1.53
CA SER A 392 -7.66 -18.02 2.14
C SER A 392 -6.68 -17.50 3.20
N SER A 393 -6.68 -16.19 3.46
CA SER A 393 -5.82 -15.57 4.46
C SER A 393 -6.34 -15.81 5.89
N PRO A 394 -5.46 -16.04 6.88
CA PRO A 394 -5.86 -16.03 8.29
C PRO A 394 -6.07 -14.60 8.84
N CYS A 395 -5.67 -13.57 8.11
CA CYS A 395 -5.80 -12.16 8.51
C CYS A 395 -7.21 -11.62 8.19
N PRO A 396 -7.78 -10.71 9.00
CA PRO A 396 -9.02 -10.01 8.66
C PRO A 396 -8.91 -9.23 7.34
N ALA A 397 -9.92 -9.37 6.49
CA ALA A 397 -10.01 -8.66 5.21
C ALA A 397 -10.65 -7.28 5.41
N ALA A 398 -9.83 -6.26 5.69
CA ALA A 398 -10.27 -4.88 5.89
C ALA A 398 -9.77 -3.96 4.77
N ILE A 399 -10.65 -3.13 4.21
CA ILE A 399 -10.31 -2.08 3.25
C ILE A 399 -11.26 -0.87 3.37
N GLY A 400 -10.69 0.32 3.18
CA GLY A 400 -11.37 1.54 2.78
C GLY A 400 -10.72 2.16 1.55
N LEU A 401 -11.54 2.72 0.67
CA LEU A 401 -11.18 3.34 -0.61
C LEU A 401 -11.74 4.76 -0.66
N MET A 402 -10.91 5.75 -0.95
CA MET A 402 -11.36 7.09 -1.35
C MET A 402 -10.92 7.33 -2.79
N ALA A 403 -11.89 7.60 -3.67
CA ALA A 403 -11.71 7.71 -5.11
C ALA A 403 -12.31 9.02 -5.64
N VAL A 404 -11.66 9.62 -6.63
CA VAL A 404 -12.13 10.85 -7.27
C VAL A 404 -12.04 10.70 -8.78
N LYS A 405 -13.16 10.89 -9.47
CA LYS A 405 -13.23 11.02 -10.93
C LYS A 405 -13.40 12.50 -11.28
N LYS A 406 -12.51 13.05 -12.10
CA LYS A 406 -12.65 14.37 -12.71
C LYS A 406 -12.95 14.20 -14.18
N THR A 407 -13.90 14.96 -14.71
CA THR A 407 -14.20 15.10 -16.14
C THR A 407 -14.44 16.57 -16.47
N ASN A 408 -14.76 16.87 -17.72
CA ASN A 408 -15.15 18.22 -18.16
C ASN A 408 -16.55 18.65 -17.66
N ASP A 409 -17.35 17.74 -17.07
CA ASP A 409 -18.63 18.05 -16.42
C ASP A 409 -18.51 18.32 -14.91
N GLY A 410 -17.42 17.88 -14.26
CA GLY A 410 -17.23 18.10 -12.82
C GLY A 410 -16.26 17.16 -12.13
N VAL A 411 -16.35 17.17 -10.80
CA VAL A 411 -15.55 16.35 -9.88
C VAL A 411 -16.49 15.49 -9.04
N PHE A 412 -16.21 14.19 -8.99
CA PHE A 412 -17.06 13.19 -8.35
C PHE A 412 -16.22 12.39 -7.35
N LEU A 413 -16.45 12.62 -6.06
CA LEU A 413 -15.94 11.80 -4.96
C LEU A 413 -16.82 10.57 -4.83
N TYR A 414 -16.18 9.42 -4.68
CA TYR A 414 -16.77 8.18 -4.21
C TYR A 414 -15.90 7.60 -3.10
N PHE A 415 -16.51 6.96 -2.11
CA PHE A 415 -15.79 6.20 -1.09
C PHE A 415 -16.55 4.94 -0.71
N GLY A 416 -15.82 3.92 -0.27
CA GLY A 416 -16.41 2.69 0.26
C GLY A 416 -15.45 1.98 1.21
N HIS A 417 -16.00 1.26 2.18
CA HIS A 417 -15.23 0.46 3.13
C HIS A 417 -16.04 -0.72 3.66
N ASN A 418 -15.34 -1.77 4.10
CA ASN A 418 -15.95 -2.89 4.85
C ASN A 418 -15.52 -2.91 6.33
N THR A 419 -14.78 -1.90 6.77
CA THR A 419 -14.38 -1.65 8.16
C THR A 419 -15.55 -1.11 8.98
N ASP A 420 -15.41 -1.08 10.31
CA ASP A 420 -16.45 -0.51 11.18
C ASP A 420 -16.65 1.00 10.94
N SER A 421 -15.61 1.70 10.48
CA SER A 421 -15.62 3.15 10.31
C SER A 421 -14.56 3.70 9.35
N PHE A 422 -14.86 4.84 8.72
CA PHE A 422 -13.97 5.58 7.80
C PHE A 422 -14.13 7.09 8.02
N ALA A 423 -13.07 7.75 8.48
CA ALA A 423 -13.05 9.18 8.77
C ALA A 423 -12.64 10.01 7.54
N LEU A 424 -13.55 10.86 7.04
CA LEU A 424 -13.42 11.55 5.75
C LEU A 424 -13.77 13.05 5.83
N ALA A 425 -13.15 13.87 4.97
CA ALA A 425 -13.55 15.25 4.70
C ALA A 425 -13.49 15.60 3.21
N SER A 426 -14.34 16.54 2.79
CA SER A 426 -14.40 17.08 1.43
C SER A 426 -14.63 18.59 1.43
N MET A 427 -13.93 19.33 0.58
CA MET A 427 -14.16 20.76 0.40
C MET A 427 -13.88 21.18 -1.06
N SER A 428 -14.73 22.04 -1.62
CA SER A 428 -14.49 22.74 -2.87
C SER A 428 -14.13 24.21 -2.64
N SER A 429 -13.63 24.88 -3.69
CA SER A 429 -13.42 26.33 -3.69
C SER A 429 -14.71 27.13 -3.53
N GLU A 430 -15.89 26.54 -3.75
CA GLU A 430 -17.20 27.17 -3.51
C GLU A 430 -17.74 26.98 -2.07
N ASP A 431 -17.28 25.96 -1.33
CA ASP A 431 -17.74 25.69 0.04
C ASP A 431 -17.21 26.72 1.06
N SER A 432 -18.04 27.15 2.01
CA SER A 432 -17.58 28.00 3.12
C SER A 432 -16.67 27.26 4.10
N GLN A 433 -16.90 25.96 4.31
CA GLN A 433 -16.20 25.08 5.26
C GLN A 433 -16.16 23.64 4.72
N PRO A 434 -15.24 22.77 5.17
CA PRO A 434 -15.26 21.36 4.80
C PRO A 434 -16.52 20.64 5.28
N ALA A 435 -17.03 19.70 4.48
CA ALA A 435 -18.02 18.72 4.91
C ALA A 435 -17.28 17.45 5.35
N CYS A 436 -17.39 17.12 6.64
CA CYS A 436 -16.74 15.95 7.24
C CYS A 436 -17.77 14.88 7.58
N VAL A 437 -17.37 13.61 7.50
CA VAL A 437 -18.22 12.46 7.80
C VAL A 437 -17.40 11.34 8.42
N MET A 438 -17.88 10.80 9.55
CA MET A 438 -17.47 9.49 10.03
C MET A 438 -18.44 8.49 9.41
N SER A 439 -18.06 7.89 8.29
CA SER A 439 -18.86 6.79 7.74
C SER A 439 -18.73 5.60 8.68
N ARG A 440 -19.82 4.90 8.98
CA ARG A 440 -19.82 3.72 9.86
C ARG A 440 -20.59 2.58 9.18
N SER A 441 -20.06 1.37 9.34
CA SER A 441 -20.71 0.14 8.90
C SER A 441 -21.74 -0.32 9.94
N ASN A 442 -22.70 -1.18 9.53
CA ASN A 442 -23.58 -1.90 10.46
C ASN A 442 -22.85 -3.10 11.12
N GLY A 443 -21.52 -3.17 11.01
CA GLY A 443 -20.67 -4.24 11.51
C GLY A 443 -20.66 -5.46 10.59
N SER A 444 -20.10 -6.57 11.11
CA SER A 444 -20.04 -7.88 10.44
C SER A 444 -19.42 -7.87 9.03
N GLY A 445 -18.53 -6.92 8.73
CA GLY A 445 -17.93 -6.76 7.41
C GLY A 445 -18.90 -6.28 6.32
N THR A 446 -20.04 -5.69 6.69
CA THR A 446 -20.96 -5.10 5.70
C THR A 446 -20.36 -3.85 5.07
N ILE A 447 -20.51 -3.72 3.75
CA ILE A 447 -19.91 -2.63 2.98
C ILE A 447 -20.75 -1.35 3.15
N ALA A 448 -20.11 -0.28 3.62
CA ALA A 448 -20.67 1.07 3.66
C ALA A 448 -20.00 1.92 2.58
N GLN A 449 -20.77 2.76 1.89
CA GLN A 449 -20.28 3.62 0.81
C GLN A 449 -21.04 4.94 0.71
N GLY A 450 -20.47 5.89 -0.03
CA GLY A 450 -21.07 7.19 -0.31
C GLY A 450 -20.25 7.99 -1.32
N GLY A 451 -20.63 9.25 -1.51
CA GLY A 451 -19.95 10.13 -2.47
C GLY A 451 -20.42 11.58 -2.41
N ARG A 452 -19.80 12.44 -3.23
CA ARG A 452 -20.16 13.87 -3.36
C ARG A 452 -19.79 14.37 -4.76
N ALA A 453 -20.73 15.02 -5.45
CA ALA A 453 -20.51 15.57 -6.78
C ALA A 453 -20.45 17.11 -6.77
N TYR A 454 -19.40 17.67 -7.35
CA TYR A 454 -19.26 19.09 -7.68
C TYR A 454 -19.35 19.24 -9.21
N ARG A 455 -20.56 19.54 -9.72
CA ARG A 455 -20.79 19.74 -11.15
C ARG A 455 -20.43 21.17 -11.55
N LEU A 456 -19.77 21.33 -12.69
CA LEU A 456 -19.51 22.65 -13.26
C LEU A 456 -20.82 23.28 -13.75
N LYS A 457 -20.95 24.59 -13.55
CA LYS A 457 -22.12 25.36 -14.02
C LYS A 457 -21.94 25.60 -15.52
N ARG A 458 -22.79 24.94 -16.32
CA ARG A 458 -22.90 25.12 -17.77
C ARG A 458 -23.61 26.45 -18.11
#